data_AF-A0A7S3VPE0-F1
#
_entry.id   AF-A0A7S3VPE0-F1
#
_cell.length_a   1.000
_cell.length_b   1.000
_cell.length_c   1.000
_cell.angle_alpha   90.00
_cell.angle_beta   90.00
_cell.angle_gamma   90.00
#
_symmetry.space_group_name_H-M   'P 1'
#
loop_
_entity.id
_entity.type
_entity.pdbx_description
1 polymer ?
#
loop_
_entity_poly.entity_id
_entity_poly.type
_entity_poly.pdbx_seq_one_letter_code
_entity_poly.pdbx_strand_id
1 'polypeptide(L)'
;MDMRDEMKAPFQSLLNLAVAAGSNGIEALQAMDMSDDNDDGGMDDEGDEGDAMAVDGPAPSGRPMKGKVSPEFKAKVLDVLTTGGFENMRSSKMSQDELLALLAAFNSAGIHFV
;
A
#
# COMPACT_ATOMS: atom_id res chain seq x y z
N MET A 1 -50.71 0.60 4.26
CA MET A 1 -49.78 0.16 3.21
C MET A 1 -48.45 0.83 3.51
N ASP A 2 -47.54 0.08 4.11
CA ASP A 2 -46.28 0.57 4.67
C ASP A 2 -45.24 0.85 3.57
N MET A 3 -44.76 2.10 3.48
CA MET A 3 -43.71 2.53 2.53
C MET A 3 -42.32 1.93 2.80
N ARG A 4 -42.20 1.04 3.80
CA ARG A 4 -40.96 0.34 4.15
C ARG A 4 -40.75 -0.94 3.32
N ASP A 5 -41.79 -1.43 2.66
CA ASP A 5 -41.73 -2.66 1.85
C ASP A 5 -41.14 -2.41 0.45
N GLU A 6 -41.36 -1.23 -0.13
CA GLU A 6 -40.87 -0.90 -1.49
C GLU A 6 -39.35 -0.65 -1.59
N MET A 7 -38.67 -0.38 -0.48
CA MET A 7 -37.20 -0.17 -0.47
C MET A 7 -36.39 -1.47 -0.33
N LYS A 8 -37.03 -2.59 0.03
CA LYS A 8 -36.35 -3.88 0.25
C LYS A 8 -36.08 -4.63 -1.05
N ALA A 9 -36.94 -4.44 -2.06
CA ALA A 9 -36.83 -5.03 -3.39
C ALA A 9 -35.55 -4.64 -4.15
N PRO A 10 -35.13 -3.35 -4.23
CA PRO A 10 -33.91 -2.99 -4.94
C PRO A 10 -32.64 -3.44 -4.21
N PHE A 11 -32.64 -3.48 -2.87
CA PHE A 11 -31.48 -3.89 -2.08
C PHE A 11 -31.21 -5.40 -2.20
N GLN A 12 -32.25 -6.23 -2.19
CA GLN A 12 -32.10 -7.67 -2.41
C GLN A 12 -31.71 -8.00 -3.85
N SER A 13 -32.16 -7.22 -4.83
CA SER A 13 -31.71 -7.37 -6.21
C SER A 13 -30.21 -7.08 -6.37
N LEU A 14 -29.67 -6.08 -5.65
CA LEU A 14 -28.24 -5.77 -5.65
C LEU A 14 -27.41 -6.85 -4.94
N LEU A 15 -27.91 -7.41 -3.84
CA LEU A 15 -27.24 -8.52 -3.14
C LEU A 15 -27.15 -9.77 -4.02
N ASN A 16 -28.21 -10.09 -4.75
CA ASN A 16 -28.25 -11.24 -5.66
C ASN A 16 -27.36 -11.07 -6.91
N LEU A 17 -27.03 -9.83 -7.30
CA LEU A 17 -26.08 -9.59 -8.38
C LEU A 17 -24.63 -9.79 -7.93
N ALA A 18 -24.31 -9.44 -6.68
CA ALA A 18 -22.97 -9.66 -6.10
C ALA A 18 -22.67 -11.16 -5.89
N VAL A 19 -23.67 -11.96 -5.50
CA VAL A 19 -23.49 -13.42 -5.32
C VAL A 19 -23.37 -14.18 -6.64
N ALA A 20 -23.94 -13.66 -7.74
CA ALA A 20 -23.83 -14.25 -9.06
C ALA A 20 -22.43 -14.09 -9.69
N ALA A 21 -21.61 -13.16 -9.20
CA ALA A 21 -20.22 -12.97 -9.63
C ALA A 21 -19.20 -13.78 -8.80
N GLY A 22 -19.65 -14.51 -7.77
CA GLY A 22 -18.80 -15.10 -6.74
C GLY A 22 -18.54 -16.61 -6.89
N SER A 23 -18.42 -17.14 -8.10
CA SER A 23 -18.13 -18.57 -8.25
C SER A 23 -17.36 -18.86 -9.54
N ASN A 24 -16.27 -19.62 -9.38
CA ASN A 24 -15.40 -20.25 -10.37
C ASN A 24 -14.16 -19.43 -10.79
N GLY A 25 -13.03 -19.68 -10.14
CA GLY A 25 -11.75 -19.23 -10.68
C GLY A 25 -10.46 -19.40 -9.88
N ILE A 26 -10.44 -20.11 -8.74
CA ILE A 26 -9.19 -20.31 -7.98
C ILE A 26 -8.95 -21.79 -7.68
N GLU A 27 -8.84 -22.61 -8.74
CA GLU A 27 -8.35 -24.00 -8.63
C GLU A 27 -7.29 -24.32 -9.70
N ALA A 28 -6.40 -23.38 -10.02
CA ALA A 28 -5.36 -23.61 -11.04
C ALA A 28 -4.01 -22.92 -10.76
N LEU A 29 -3.52 -22.94 -9.51
CA LEU A 29 -2.13 -22.54 -9.21
C LEU A 29 -1.38 -23.55 -8.32
N GLN A 30 -1.89 -24.77 -8.21
CA GLN A 30 -1.16 -25.89 -7.61
C GLN A 30 -0.35 -26.61 -8.69
N ALA A 31 0.84 -26.08 -9.01
CA ALA A 31 2.00 -26.80 -9.55
C ALA A 31 3.06 -25.81 -10.08
N MET A 32 3.85 -25.22 -9.20
CA MET A 32 5.21 -24.82 -9.56
C MET A 32 6.16 -25.45 -8.55
N ASP A 33 6.53 -26.68 -8.89
CA ASP A 33 7.69 -27.42 -8.42
C ASP A 33 8.93 -26.52 -8.53
N MET A 34 9.45 -26.07 -7.38
CA MET A 34 10.76 -25.41 -7.28
C MET A 34 11.78 -26.47 -6.90
N SER A 35 12.27 -27.18 -7.91
CA SER A 35 13.46 -28.03 -7.83
C SER A 35 14.43 -27.62 -8.93
N ASP A 36 15.31 -26.67 -8.61
CA ASP A 36 16.54 -26.29 -9.32
C ASP A 36 17.11 -25.08 -8.55
N ASP A 37 18.39 -24.92 -8.24
CA ASP A 37 19.60 -25.65 -8.54
C ASP A 37 20.64 -25.17 -7.49
N ASN A 38 21.68 -25.98 -7.27
CA ASN A 38 22.85 -25.61 -6.48
C ASN A 38 23.45 -24.27 -6.94
N ASP A 39 23.73 -23.35 -6.02
CA ASP A 39 24.86 -22.43 -6.19
C ASP A 39 25.70 -22.40 -4.92
N ASP A 40 26.82 -23.10 -5.03
CA ASP A 40 27.97 -23.11 -4.15
C ASP A 40 28.70 -21.77 -4.31
N GLY A 41 28.53 -20.89 -3.31
CA GLY A 41 29.15 -19.58 -3.26
C GLY A 41 29.66 -19.27 -1.86
N GLY A 42 30.63 -20.06 -1.40
CA GLY A 42 31.38 -19.75 -0.18
C GLY A 42 32.11 -18.42 -0.33
N MET A 43 31.65 -17.40 0.40
CA MET A 43 32.47 -16.25 0.77
C MET A 43 32.63 -16.24 2.30
N ASP A 44 33.72 -16.85 2.75
CA ASP A 44 34.36 -16.49 4.02
C ASP A 44 34.90 -15.06 3.86
N ASP A 45 34.20 -14.07 4.41
CA ASP A 45 34.76 -12.74 4.66
C ASP A 45 34.90 -12.57 6.17
N GLU A 46 36.00 -13.12 6.70
CA GLU A 46 36.44 -12.86 8.05
C GLU A 46 37.06 -11.46 8.13
N GLY A 47 36.34 -10.56 8.80
CA GLY A 47 36.91 -9.43 9.54
C GLY A 47 37.24 -8.19 8.72
N ASP A 48 36.62 -7.06 9.07
CA ASP A 48 37.36 -6.04 9.82
C ASP A 48 36.40 -5.03 10.47
N GLU A 49 36.93 -4.45 11.52
CA GLU A 49 36.39 -3.63 12.59
C GLU A 49 35.46 -2.48 12.18
N GLY A 50 34.48 -2.24 13.04
CA GLY A 50 33.62 -1.07 12.95
C GLY A 50 34.42 0.21 13.10
N ASP A 51 34.51 0.98 12.01
CA ASP A 51 34.80 2.39 12.08
C ASP A 51 33.50 3.19 11.95
N ALA A 52 33.12 3.81 13.07
CA ALA A 52 31.99 4.69 13.19
C ALA A 52 32.25 5.96 12.38
N MET A 53 31.69 6.04 11.17
CA MET A 53 31.72 7.27 10.38
C MET A 53 30.86 8.36 11.04
N ALA A 54 31.48 9.11 11.95
CA ALA A 54 30.99 10.39 12.44
C ALA A 54 30.92 11.37 11.26
N VAL A 55 29.74 11.48 10.63
CA VAL A 55 29.49 12.46 9.57
C VAL A 55 29.21 13.83 10.20
N ASP A 56 30.26 14.52 10.66
CA ASP A 56 30.18 15.94 11.00
C ASP A 56 30.38 16.79 9.73
N GLY A 57 29.40 16.69 8.82
CA GLY A 57 29.38 17.40 7.54
C GLY A 57 27.95 17.77 7.16
N PRO A 58 27.71 18.97 6.58
CA PRO A 58 26.38 19.42 6.24
C PRO A 58 25.70 18.40 5.33
N ALA A 59 24.50 17.99 5.72
CA ALA A 59 23.68 16.97 5.10
C ALA A 59 23.78 16.95 3.57
N PRO A 60 23.83 15.77 2.92
CA PRO A 60 23.84 15.69 1.47
C PRO A 60 22.61 16.45 0.95
N SER A 61 22.89 17.53 0.23
CA SER A 61 21.91 18.37 -0.44
C SER A 61 21.07 17.48 -1.34
N GLY A 62 19.91 17.07 -0.82
CA GLY A 62 18.86 16.44 -1.62
C GLY A 62 18.61 17.32 -2.83
N ARG A 63 18.69 16.71 -4.02
CA ARG A 63 18.41 17.34 -5.32
C ARG A 63 17.26 18.34 -5.16
N PRO A 64 17.35 19.57 -5.71
CA PRO A 64 16.27 20.53 -5.61
C PRO A 64 15.00 19.90 -6.19
N MET A 65 14.08 19.51 -5.30
CA MET A 65 12.77 19.01 -5.67
C MET A 65 12.12 20.12 -6.50
N LYS A 66 12.03 19.88 -7.81
CA LYS A 66 11.30 20.75 -8.74
C LYS A 66 9.83 20.64 -8.36
N GLY A 67 9.40 21.54 -7.49
CA GLY A 67 8.04 21.57 -6.97
C GLY A 67 8.07 21.94 -5.50
N LYS A 68 8.04 23.24 -5.20
CA LYS A 68 7.71 23.70 -3.86
C LYS A 68 6.24 23.36 -3.63
N VAL A 69 6.01 22.21 -3.02
CA VAL A 69 4.68 21.80 -2.58
C VAL A 69 4.20 22.83 -1.56
N SER A 70 2.96 23.33 -1.69
CA SER A 70 2.46 24.32 -0.72
C SER A 70 2.44 23.70 0.68
N PRO A 71 2.76 24.46 1.74
CA PRO A 71 2.67 23.97 3.11
C PRO A 71 1.28 23.44 3.45
N GLU A 72 0.23 24.04 2.88
CA GLU A 72 -1.16 23.60 3.00
C GLU A 72 -1.39 22.21 2.40
N PHE A 73 -0.85 21.94 1.21
CA PHE A 73 -0.94 20.62 0.60
C PHE A 73 -0.19 19.58 1.43
N LYS A 74 1.00 19.93 1.96
CA LYS A 74 1.74 19.06 2.87
C LYS A 74 0.93 18.74 4.13
N ALA A 75 0.30 19.74 4.74
CA ALA A 75 -0.56 19.54 5.90
C ALA A 75 -1.74 18.61 5.59
N LYS A 76 -2.38 18.78 4.43
CA LYS A 76 -3.49 17.93 3.97
C LYS A 76 -3.05 16.47 3.76
N VAL A 77 -1.88 16.25 3.14
CA VAL A 77 -1.34 14.89 2.97
C VAL A 77 -1.05 14.24 4.32
N LEU A 78 -0.47 14.98 5.26
CA LEU A 78 -0.21 14.47 6.61
C LEU A 78 -1.51 14.13 7.35
N ASP A 79 -2.53 14.98 7.24
CA ASP A 79 -3.84 14.76 7.88
C ASP A 79 -4.51 13.46 7.38
N VAL A 80 -4.45 13.19 6.08
CA VAL A 80 -4.95 11.93 5.49
C VAL A 80 -4.18 10.72 6.04
N LEU A 81 -2.85 10.82 6.14
CA LEU A 81 -2.01 9.74 6.67
C LEU A 81 -2.31 9.47 8.15
N THR A 82 -2.42 10.52 8.98
CA THR A 82 -2.68 10.36 10.42
C THR A 82 -4.09 9.89 10.70
N THR A 83 -5.09 10.37 9.95
CA THR A 83 -6.49 9.95 10.13
C THR A 83 -6.69 8.50 9.71
N GLY A 84 -5.95 8.05 8.68
CA GLY A 84 -5.97 6.66 8.22
C GLY A 84 -5.08 5.70 9.01
N GLY A 85 -4.28 6.18 9.96
CA GLY A 85 -3.33 5.36 10.74
C GLY A 85 -2.15 4.84 9.92
N PHE A 86 -1.83 5.50 8.81
CA PHE A 86 -0.78 5.11 7.88
C PHE A 86 0.55 5.83 8.14
N GLU A 87 0.61 6.78 9.09
CA GLU A 87 1.75 7.67 9.30
C GLU A 87 3.02 6.94 9.76
N ASN A 88 2.85 5.82 10.46
CA ASN A 88 3.95 5.01 10.98
C ASN A 88 4.15 3.69 10.21
N MET A 89 3.32 3.43 9.20
CA MET A 89 3.40 2.20 8.41
C MET A 89 4.47 2.31 7.33
N ARG A 90 5.32 1.29 7.24
CA ARG A 90 6.27 1.16 6.13
C ARG A 90 5.51 0.56 4.94
N SER A 91 5.55 1.20 3.78
CA SER A 91 4.90 0.71 2.55
C SER A 91 5.27 -0.75 2.20
N SER A 92 6.49 -1.19 2.50
CA SER A 92 6.93 -2.57 2.28
C SER A 92 6.23 -3.62 3.16
N LYS A 93 5.57 -3.19 4.24
CA LYS A 93 4.85 -4.05 5.18
C LYS A 93 3.33 -3.92 5.02
N MET A 94 2.87 -3.05 4.12
CA MET A 94 1.45 -2.95 3.80
C MET A 94 1.06 -4.06 2.83
N SER A 95 -0.08 -4.68 3.11
CA SER A 95 -0.81 -5.52 2.17
C SER A 95 -1.39 -4.69 1.03
N GLN A 96 -1.80 -5.39 -0.04
CA GLN A 96 -2.46 -4.74 -1.18
C GLN A 96 -3.74 -4.01 -0.77
N ASP A 97 -4.53 -4.60 0.13
CA ASP A 97 -5.78 -4.01 0.63
C ASP A 97 -5.53 -2.72 1.44
N GLU A 98 -4.47 -2.69 2.26
CA GLU A 98 -4.07 -1.49 3.00
C GLU A 98 -3.60 -0.37 2.06
N LEU A 99 -2.87 -0.72 1.00
CA LEU A 99 -2.42 0.24 -0.01
C LEU A 99 -3.62 0.81 -0.80
N LEU A 100 -4.60 -0.03 -1.13
CA LEU A 100 -5.85 0.36 -1.78
C LEU A 100 -6.70 1.27 -0.86
N ALA A 101 -6.78 0.95 0.43
CA ALA A 101 -7.46 1.78 1.42
C ALA A 101 -6.80 3.16 1.56
N LEU A 102 -5.47 3.22 1.58
CA LEU A 102 -4.71 4.48 1.57
C LEU A 102 -5.00 5.30 0.31
N LEU A 103 -5.00 4.66 -0.87
CA LEU A 103 -5.33 5.34 -2.13
C LEU A 103 -6.77 5.88 -2.12
N ALA A 104 -7.72 5.12 -1.60
CA ALA A 104 -9.10 5.56 -1.44
C ALA A 104 -9.21 6.77 -0.50
N ALA A 105 -8.43 6.79 0.59
CA ALA A 105 -8.36 7.93 1.52
C ALA A 105 -7.78 9.19 0.85
N PHE A 106 -6.76 9.05 0.00
CA PHE A 106 -6.27 10.18 -0.80
C PHE A 106 -7.30 10.67 -1.83
N ASN A 107 -7.94 9.76 -2.54
CA ASN A 107 -8.97 10.10 -3.54
C ASN A 107 -10.18 10.80 -2.90
N SER A 108 -10.63 10.36 -1.72
CA SER A 108 -11.73 11.03 -1.00
C SER A 108 -11.34 12.42 -0.51
N ALA A 109 -10.05 12.63 -0.21
CA ALA A 109 -9.49 13.95 0.07
C ALA A 109 -9.24 14.79 -1.21
N GLY A 110 -9.51 14.27 -2.40
CA GLY A 110 -9.28 14.94 -3.69
C GLY A 110 -7.80 15.03 -4.06
N ILE A 111 -6.96 14.13 -3.55
CA ILE A 111 -5.55 13.99 -3.88
C ILE A 111 -5.43 12.81 -4.84
N HIS A 112 -5.09 13.09 -6.10
CA HIS A 112 -4.90 12.08 -7.13
C HIS A 112 -3.44 12.01 -7.55
N PHE A 113 -2.91 10.80 -7.66
CA PHE A 113 -1.58 10.54 -8.19
C PHE A 113 -1.72 10.22 -9.68
N VAL A 114 -1.12 11.05 -10.56
CA VAL A 114 -1.18 10.94 -12.02
C VAL A 114 0.24 10.72 -12.56
#